data_AF-A0A8B6EEA1-F1
#
_entry.id   AF-A0A8B6EEA1-F1
#
_cell.length_a   1.000
_cell.length_b   1.000
_cell.length_c   1.000
_cell.angle_alpha   90.00
_cell.angle_beta   90.00
_cell.angle_gamma   90.00
#
_symmetry.space_group_name_H-M   'P 1'
#
loop_
_entity.id
_entity.type
_entity.pdbx_description
1 polymer ?
#
loop_
_entity_poly.entity_id
_entity_poly.type
_entity_poly.pdbx_seq_one_letter_code
_entity_poly.pdbx_strand_id
1 'polypeptide(L)'
;MKDKYGSRATLLFTDTDSLCYSINTDGIYQDMMEEGHLFDTSEYNPEHQLYSTLNKKVLGKIKVEPHSIPIQEFVGLKSKMYSLLFEENETLCEKKTAKDIKKSEIKHDTRHEHYKQCLFNKEIHMSTMTQIRSYDHTLYNISIKKLGLSPYDDKRYLLDDGIQSLAYGHWRI
;
A
#
# COMPACT_ATOMS: atom_id res chain seq x y z
N MET A 1 -18.07 3.41 5.02
CA MET A 1 -16.93 3.33 5.96
C MET A 1 -17.07 4.28 7.14
N LYS A 2 -16.98 5.61 6.96
CA LYS A 2 -17.14 6.56 8.08
C LYS A 2 -18.51 6.48 8.75
N ASP A 3 -19.58 6.30 7.97
CA ASP A 3 -20.93 6.19 8.54
C ASP A 3 -21.14 4.91 9.36
N LYS A 4 -20.50 3.80 8.95
CA LYS A 4 -20.59 2.50 9.63
C LYS A 4 -19.67 2.39 10.85
N TYR A 5 -18.43 2.88 10.74
CA TYR A 5 -17.39 2.66 11.75
C TYR A 5 -16.99 3.91 12.54
N GLY A 6 -17.35 5.11 12.06
CA GLY A 6 -17.04 6.37 12.75
C GLY A 6 -15.54 6.57 12.95
N SER A 7 -15.16 6.79 14.21
CA SER A 7 -13.75 6.92 14.64
C SER A 7 -12.97 5.60 14.62
N ARG A 8 -13.63 4.45 14.45
CA ARG A 8 -12.98 3.14 14.38
C ARG A 8 -12.38 2.82 13.01
N ALA A 9 -12.61 3.68 12.01
CA ALA A 9 -12.01 3.53 10.68
C ALA A 9 -11.06 4.69 10.38
N THR A 10 -9.82 4.35 10.04
CA THR A 10 -8.79 5.29 9.62
C THR A 10 -8.37 4.98 8.19
N LEU A 11 -8.45 5.98 7.31
CA LEU A 11 -7.95 5.87 5.93
C LEU A 11 -6.42 5.97 5.95
N LEU A 12 -5.74 4.91 5.52
CA LEU A 12 -4.28 4.81 5.51
C LEU A 12 -3.69 5.42 4.23
N PHE A 13 -4.20 5.04 3.06
CA PHE A 13 -3.82 5.66 1.78
C PHE A 13 -4.90 5.49 0.71
N THR A 14 -4.76 6.29 -0.35
CA THR A 14 -5.46 6.12 -1.63
C THR A 14 -4.46 6.22 -2.79
N ASP A 15 -4.63 5.38 -3.81
CA ASP A 15 -3.91 5.52 -5.08
C ASP A 15 -4.83 5.16 -6.24
N THR A 16 -5.27 6.19 -6.97
CA THR A 16 -6.12 6.14 -8.18
C THR A 16 -7.45 5.41 -7.96
N ASP A 17 -7.44 4.09 -7.94
CA ASP A 17 -8.57 3.16 -7.82
C ASP A 17 -8.48 2.27 -6.56
N SER A 18 -7.45 2.44 -5.75
CA SER A 18 -7.23 1.69 -4.51
C SER A 18 -7.39 2.55 -3.25
N LEU A 19 -7.89 1.91 -2.18
CA LEU A 19 -8.04 2.48 -0.85
C LEU A 19 -7.61 1.44 0.19
N CYS A 20 -6.96 1.89 1.26
CA CYS A 20 -6.58 1.03 2.37
C CYS A 20 -7.06 1.65 3.68
N TYR A 21 -7.80 0.87 4.46
CA TYR A 21 -8.36 1.30 5.74
C TYR A 21 -7.84 0.42 6.86
N SER A 22 -7.53 1.02 8.01
CA SER A 22 -7.45 0.34 9.30
C SER A 22 -8.83 0.45 9.95
N ILE A 23 -9.47 -0.68 10.24
CA ILE A 23 -10.81 -0.74 10.81
C ILE A 23 -10.76 -1.60 12.07
N ASN A 24 -11.26 -1.05 13.18
CA ASN A 24 -11.46 -1.78 14.42
C ASN A 24 -12.93 -2.22 14.54
N THR A 25 -13.18 -3.51 14.41
CA THR A 25 -14.50 -4.14 14.47
C THR A 25 -14.38 -5.57 15.02
N ASP A 26 -15.46 -6.09 15.60
CA ASP A 26 -15.49 -7.45 16.16
C ASP A 26 -15.46 -8.53 15.07
N GLY A 27 -15.88 -8.21 13.85
CA GLY A 27 -15.93 -9.16 12.75
C GLY A 27 -16.09 -8.53 11.36
N ILE A 28 -14.97 -8.12 10.74
CA ILE A 28 -14.99 -7.46 9.42
C ILE A 28 -15.63 -8.33 8.33
N TYR A 29 -15.48 -9.65 8.42
CA TYR A 29 -16.05 -10.57 7.44
C TYR A 29 -17.58 -10.65 7.52
N GLN A 30 -18.16 -10.51 8.73
CA GLN A 30 -19.62 -10.45 8.89
C GLN A 30 -20.15 -9.14 8.29
N ASP A 31 -19.49 -8.03 8.60
CA ASP A 31 -19.80 -6.72 8.04
C ASP A 31 -19.76 -6.73 6.50
N MET A 32 -18.80 -7.44 5.91
CA MET A 32 -18.68 -7.61 4.46
C MET A 32 -19.73 -8.55 3.87
N MET A 33 -20.21 -9.53 4.63
CA MET A 33 -21.25 -10.45 4.18
C MET A 33 -22.58 -9.72 3.98
N GLU A 34 -22.95 -8.84 4.92
CA GLU A 34 -24.14 -8.00 4.85
C GLU A 34 -24.12 -7.10 3.61
N GLU A 35 -22.96 -6.55 3.29
CA GLU A 35 -22.73 -5.67 2.15
C GLU A 35 -22.07 -6.39 0.95
N GLY A 36 -22.25 -7.72 0.85
CA GLY A 36 -21.55 -8.56 -0.12
C GLY A 36 -21.79 -8.17 -1.59
N HIS A 37 -22.90 -7.49 -1.86
CA HIS A 37 -23.19 -6.93 -3.18
C HIS A 37 -22.19 -5.84 -3.62
N LEU A 38 -21.40 -5.23 -2.73
CA LEU A 38 -20.42 -4.20 -3.06
C LEU A 38 -19.04 -4.76 -3.43
N PHE A 39 -18.72 -5.98 -2.97
CA PHE A 39 -17.37 -6.52 -3.01
C PHE A 39 -17.20 -7.60 -4.07
N ASP A 40 -16.04 -7.59 -4.73
CA ASP A 40 -15.55 -8.71 -5.54
C ASP A 40 -14.62 -9.57 -4.66
N THR A 41 -15.15 -10.69 -4.17
CA THR A 41 -14.45 -11.71 -3.36
C THR A 41 -14.09 -12.94 -4.17
N SER A 42 -14.06 -12.83 -5.51
CA SER A 42 -13.84 -13.99 -6.40
C SER A 42 -12.41 -14.53 -6.39
N GLU A 43 -11.47 -13.83 -5.75
CA GLU A 43 -10.09 -14.28 -5.51
C GLU A 43 -9.86 -14.82 -4.09
N TYR A 44 -10.92 -14.97 -3.29
CA TYR A 44 -10.83 -15.61 -1.99
C TYR A 44 -10.53 -17.10 -2.16
N ASN A 45 -9.99 -17.75 -1.12
CA ASN A 45 -9.89 -19.21 -1.11
C ASN A 45 -11.31 -19.80 -1.31
N PRO A 46 -11.51 -20.77 -2.23
CA PRO A 46 -12.80 -21.42 -2.44
C PRO A 46 -13.46 -22.00 -1.17
N GLU A 47 -12.68 -22.32 -0.15
CA GLU A 47 -13.17 -22.81 1.16
C GLU A 47 -13.67 -21.69 2.08
N HIS A 48 -13.37 -20.43 1.76
CA HIS A 48 -13.74 -19.27 2.58
C HIS A 48 -15.23 -18.94 2.44
N GLN A 49 -15.91 -18.66 3.56
CA GLN A 49 -17.36 -18.38 3.61
C GLN A 49 -17.81 -17.26 2.65
N LEU A 50 -17.00 -16.22 2.48
CA LEU A 50 -17.28 -15.09 1.60
C LEU A 50 -16.90 -15.31 0.12
N TYR A 51 -16.34 -16.46 -0.25
CA TYR A 51 -15.95 -16.71 -1.64
C TYR A 51 -17.20 -16.70 -2.54
N SER A 52 -17.19 -15.84 -3.55
CA SER A 52 -18.27 -15.73 -4.53
C SER A 52 -17.76 -15.21 -5.86
N THR A 53 -18.20 -15.85 -6.94
CA THR A 53 -17.87 -15.43 -8.31
C THR A 53 -18.90 -14.46 -8.91
N LEU A 54 -19.98 -14.14 -8.17
CA LEU A 54 -21.09 -13.30 -8.65
C LEU A 54 -20.63 -11.91 -9.11
N ASN A 55 -19.69 -11.31 -8.39
CA ASN A 55 -19.19 -9.95 -8.64
C ASN A 55 -17.86 -9.92 -9.41
N LYS A 56 -17.38 -11.07 -9.93
CA LYS A 56 -16.08 -11.19 -10.57
C LYS A 56 -15.94 -10.22 -11.75
N LYS A 57 -15.04 -9.23 -11.62
CA LYS A 57 -14.77 -8.20 -12.64
C LYS A 57 -16.00 -7.38 -13.05
N VAL A 58 -16.99 -7.26 -12.18
CA VAL A 58 -18.17 -6.40 -12.43
C VAL A 58 -17.80 -4.94 -12.16
N LEU A 59 -18.15 -4.05 -13.10
CA LEU A 59 -17.87 -2.62 -12.98
C LEU A 59 -18.49 -2.02 -11.71
N GLY A 60 -17.71 -1.20 -11.01
CA GLY A 60 -18.13 -0.52 -9.78
C GLY A 60 -18.08 -1.37 -8.51
N LYS A 61 -17.68 -2.65 -8.59
CA LYS A 61 -17.44 -3.49 -7.41
C LYS A 61 -16.03 -3.29 -6.88
N ILE A 62 -15.88 -3.29 -5.56
CA ILE A 62 -14.58 -3.14 -4.90
C ILE A 62 -13.94 -4.50 -4.76
N LYS A 63 -12.84 -4.70 -5.48
CA LYS A 63 -12.00 -5.88 -5.29
C LYS A 63 -11.30 -5.80 -3.93
N VAL A 64 -11.32 -6.92 -3.19
CA VAL A 64 -10.69 -7.01 -1.88
C VAL A 64 -9.30 -7.64 -2.01
N GLU A 65 -8.26 -6.92 -1.55
CA GLU A 65 -6.86 -7.36 -1.63
C GLU A 65 -6.17 -7.29 -0.25
N PRO A 66 -5.21 -8.19 0.05
CA PRO A 66 -4.77 -9.34 -0.72
C PRO A 66 -5.56 -10.62 -0.35
N HIS A 67 -6.35 -11.18 -1.27
CA HIS A 67 -6.90 -12.55 -1.20
C HIS A 67 -7.52 -12.99 0.15
N SER A 68 -8.32 -12.14 0.80
CA SER A 68 -8.91 -12.35 2.14
C SER A 68 -7.96 -12.29 3.34
N ILE A 69 -6.66 -12.10 3.09
CA ILE A 69 -5.64 -12.16 4.13
C ILE A 69 -5.58 -10.82 4.85
N PRO A 70 -5.72 -10.81 6.19
CA PRO A 70 -5.58 -9.59 6.96
C PRO A 70 -4.14 -9.06 6.86
N ILE A 71 -4.02 -7.75 6.64
CA ILE A 71 -2.74 -7.06 6.67
C ILE A 71 -2.30 -6.95 8.13
N GLN A 72 -1.08 -7.41 8.43
CA GLN A 72 -0.48 -7.35 9.77
C GLN A 72 0.14 -5.98 10.03
N GLU A 73 0.95 -5.49 9.08
CA GLU A 73 1.61 -4.19 9.19
C GLU A 73 1.46 -3.37 7.90
N PHE A 74 1.29 -2.07 8.05
CA PHE A 74 1.30 -1.09 6.97
C PHE A 74 2.28 0.02 7.30
N VAL A 75 3.11 0.39 6.32
CA VAL A 75 3.98 1.55 6.38
C VAL A 75 3.78 2.39 5.12
N GLY A 76 3.32 3.63 5.29
CA GLY A 76 3.22 4.62 4.22
C GLY A 76 4.19 5.75 4.46
N LEU A 77 5.08 6.01 3.50
CA LEU A 77 6.07 7.10 3.61
C LEU A 77 5.61 8.35 2.85
N LYS A 78 5.10 8.17 1.63
CA LYS A 78 4.57 9.24 0.78
C LYS A 78 3.63 8.67 -0.27
N SER A 79 3.01 9.55 -1.07
CA SER A 79 2.22 9.15 -2.23
C SER A 79 2.98 8.16 -3.14
N LYS A 80 2.38 6.99 -3.40
CA LYS A 80 2.97 5.88 -4.17
C LYS A 80 4.25 5.30 -3.56
N MET A 81 4.39 5.39 -2.24
CA MET A 81 5.51 4.79 -1.50
C MET A 81 5.02 4.18 -0.19
N TYR A 82 4.79 2.87 -0.21
CA TYR A 82 4.24 2.15 0.92
C TYR A 82 4.60 0.66 0.87
N SER A 83 4.48 0.01 2.02
CA SER A 83 4.64 -1.43 2.16
C SER A 83 3.56 -2.03 3.05
N LEU A 84 3.10 -3.22 2.67
CA LEU A 84 2.15 -4.06 3.39
C LEU A 84 2.82 -5.38 3.73
N LEU A 85 2.69 -5.80 4.97
CA LEU A 85 3.12 -7.10 5.48
C LEU A 85 1.88 -7.93 5.80
N PHE A 86 1.86 -9.17 5.32
CA PHE A 86 0.75 -10.09 5.55
C PHE A 86 1.25 -11.54 5.50
N GLU A 87 0.49 -12.47 6.03
CA GLU A 87 0.86 -13.87 6.12
C GLU A 87 -0.02 -14.73 5.23
N GLU A 88 0.59 -15.38 4.24
CA GLU A 88 -0.09 -16.25 3.28
C GLU A 88 0.48 -17.66 3.41
N ASN A 89 -0.35 -18.65 3.77
CA ASN A 89 0.07 -20.05 3.95
C ASN A 89 1.31 -20.19 4.86
N GLU A 90 1.26 -19.59 6.07
CA GLU A 90 2.35 -19.60 7.07
C GLU A 90 3.66 -18.95 6.56
N THR A 91 3.60 -18.21 5.45
CA THR A 91 4.73 -17.51 4.87
C THR A 91 4.50 -16.01 4.93
N LEU A 92 5.49 -15.28 5.45
CA LEU A 92 5.45 -13.83 5.52
C LEU A 92 5.68 -13.22 4.13
N CYS A 93 4.68 -12.47 3.66
CA CYS A 93 4.63 -11.86 2.34
C CYS A 93 4.66 -10.33 2.44
N GLU A 94 5.33 -9.69 1.47
CA GLU A 94 5.51 -8.24 1.43
C GLU A 94 5.05 -7.65 0.09
N LYS A 95 3.99 -6.83 0.09
CA LYS A 95 3.63 -5.98 -1.07
C LYS A 95 4.31 -4.63 -0.89
N LYS A 96 5.23 -4.29 -1.79
CA LYS A 96 6.06 -3.07 -1.73
C LYS A 96 5.84 -2.20 -2.96
N THR A 97 5.69 -0.91 -2.74
CA THR A 97 5.56 0.10 -3.78
C THR A 97 6.50 1.26 -3.46
N ALA A 98 7.40 1.58 -4.38
CA ALA A 98 8.27 2.75 -4.29
C ALA A 98 8.27 3.47 -5.63
N LYS A 99 7.74 4.69 -5.67
CA LYS A 99 7.69 5.53 -6.87
C LYS A 99 9.10 5.72 -7.45
N ASP A 100 9.19 5.70 -8.78
CA ASP A 100 10.40 5.96 -9.56
C ASP A 100 11.54 4.92 -9.42
N ILE A 101 11.31 3.85 -8.66
CA ILE A 101 12.22 2.70 -8.52
C ILE A 101 11.67 1.51 -9.31
N LYS A 102 12.58 0.75 -9.95
CA LYS A 102 12.19 -0.43 -10.74
C LYS A 102 11.62 -1.52 -9.86
N LYS A 103 10.60 -2.22 -10.36
CA LYS A 103 9.99 -3.38 -9.67
C LYS A 103 11.00 -4.48 -9.34
N SER A 104 11.99 -4.73 -10.20
CA SER A 104 13.05 -5.70 -9.94
C SER A 104 13.88 -5.30 -8.72
N GLU A 105 14.26 -4.03 -8.63
CA GLU A 105 15.03 -3.49 -7.52
C GLU A 105 14.24 -3.60 -6.21
N ILE A 106 12.97 -3.20 -6.24
CA ILE A 106 12.07 -3.32 -5.08
C ILE A 106 11.95 -4.77 -4.60
N LYS A 107 11.94 -5.74 -5.53
CA LYS A 107 11.82 -7.17 -5.19
C LYS A 107 13.09 -7.70 -4.50
N HIS A 108 14.26 -7.27 -4.96
CA HIS A 108 15.55 -7.83 -4.54
C HIS A 108 16.18 -7.08 -3.36
N ASP A 109 16.17 -5.74 -3.38
CA ASP A 109 16.97 -4.91 -2.47
C ASP A 109 16.12 -4.14 -1.44
N THR A 110 14.80 -4.09 -1.62
CA THR A 110 13.90 -3.43 -0.66
C THR A 110 13.14 -4.46 0.16
N ARG A 111 13.09 -4.25 1.48
CA ARG A 111 12.29 -5.04 2.44
C ARG A 111 11.32 -4.16 3.19
N HIS A 112 10.30 -4.75 3.80
CA HIS A 112 9.35 -4.02 4.66
C HIS A 112 10.07 -3.26 5.77
N GLU A 113 11.10 -3.88 6.36
CA GLU A 113 11.92 -3.28 7.41
C GLU A 113 12.61 -1.97 6.97
N HIS A 114 13.05 -1.86 5.71
CA HIS A 114 13.64 -0.60 5.21
C HIS A 114 12.61 0.54 5.23
N TYR A 115 11.32 0.27 5.05
CA TYR A 115 10.28 1.29 5.19
C TYR A 115 10.10 1.71 6.67
N LYS A 116 10.17 0.76 7.61
CA LYS A 116 10.09 1.03 9.05
C LYS A 116 11.28 1.87 9.53
N GLN A 117 12.49 1.48 9.16
CA GLN A 117 13.71 2.24 9.43
C GLN A 117 13.64 3.64 8.82
N CYS A 118 13.14 3.75 7.59
CA CYS A 118 12.91 5.04 6.96
C CYS A 118 11.96 5.90 7.80
N LEU A 119 10.81 5.37 8.21
CA LEU A 119 9.81 6.11 8.99
C LEU A 119 10.32 6.52 10.39
N PHE A 120 10.86 5.58 11.16
CA PHE A 120 11.20 5.81 12.57
C PHE A 120 12.59 6.42 12.76
N ASN A 121 13.58 6.00 11.98
CA ASN A 121 14.96 6.46 12.11
C ASN A 121 15.30 7.61 11.14
N LYS A 122 14.36 7.99 10.26
CA LYS A 122 14.56 8.99 9.21
C LYS A 122 15.69 8.62 8.24
N GLU A 123 15.92 7.32 8.06
CA GLU A 123 16.95 6.80 7.18
C GLU A 123 16.55 6.94 5.71
N ILE A 124 17.46 7.43 4.86
CA ILE A 124 17.25 7.52 3.42
C ILE A 124 17.86 6.28 2.76
N HIS A 125 17.05 5.53 2.03
CA HIS A 125 17.51 4.38 1.28
C HIS A 125 17.76 4.78 -0.18
N MET A 126 18.99 4.60 -0.66
CA MET A 126 19.37 4.86 -2.05
C MET A 126 19.36 3.56 -2.84
N SER A 127 18.74 3.56 -4.02
CA SER A 127 18.69 2.37 -4.89
C SER A 127 19.47 2.61 -6.17
N THR A 128 20.12 1.57 -6.68
CA THR A 128 20.92 1.65 -7.92
C THR A 128 20.25 0.81 -8.98
N MET A 129 19.83 1.43 -10.08
CA MET A 129 19.15 0.72 -11.16
C MET A 129 19.86 0.89 -12.49
N THR A 130 20.03 -0.24 -13.17
CA THR A 130 20.63 -0.30 -14.51
C THR A 130 19.56 -0.24 -15.58
N GLN A 131 19.68 0.66 -16.56
CA GLN A 131 18.72 0.83 -17.65
C GLN A 131 19.40 1.10 -18.99
N ILE A 132 18.76 0.64 -20.06
CA ILE A 132 19.12 1.04 -21.42
C ILE A 132 18.52 2.43 -21.68
N ARG A 133 19.33 3.35 -22.20
CA ARG A 133 18.90 4.70 -22.58
C ARG A 133 19.50 5.11 -23.92
N SER A 134 18.74 5.83 -24.72
CA SER A 134 19.20 6.41 -25.98
C SER A 134 19.63 7.86 -25.79
N TYR A 135 20.79 8.22 -26.31
CA TYR A 135 21.25 9.59 -26.49
C TYR A 135 21.75 9.73 -27.93
N ASP A 136 21.23 10.72 -28.67
CA ASP A 136 21.59 10.96 -30.08
C ASP A 136 21.54 9.67 -30.93
N HIS A 137 20.46 8.91 -30.76
CA HIS A 137 20.22 7.61 -31.41
C HIS A 137 21.24 6.50 -31.09
N THR A 138 22.12 6.72 -30.12
CA THR A 138 23.07 5.71 -29.62
C THR A 138 22.56 5.12 -28.30
N LEU A 139 22.52 3.79 -28.21
CA LEU A 139 22.07 3.09 -27.00
C LEU A 139 23.22 2.89 -26.02
N TYR A 140 22.95 3.20 -24.76
CA TYR A 140 23.87 3.04 -23.64
C TYR A 140 23.25 2.20 -22.55
N ASN A 141 24.08 1.43 -21.86
CA ASN A 141 23.72 0.80 -20.60
C ASN A 141 24.19 1.69 -19.45
N ILE A 142 23.27 2.24 -18.67
CA ILE A 142 23.57 3.24 -17.65
C ILE A 142 23.07 2.76 -16.30
N SER A 143 23.94 2.86 -15.31
CA SER A 143 23.58 2.68 -13.90
C SER A 143 23.26 4.03 -13.28
N ILE A 144 22.06 4.18 -12.74
CA ILE A 144 21.59 5.41 -12.10
C ILE A 144 21.37 5.12 -10.63
N LYS A 145 22.08 5.87 -9.77
CA LYS A 145 21.78 5.91 -8.33
C LYS A 145 20.68 6.94 -8.08
N LYS A 146 19.58 6.52 -7.47
CA LYS A 146 18.45 7.38 -7.12
C LYS A 146 18.08 7.24 -5.65
N LEU A 147 17.41 8.26 -5.14
CA LEU A 147 16.74 8.17 -3.86
C LEU A 147 15.57 7.18 -3.97
N GLY A 148 15.64 6.11 -3.20
CA GLY A 148 14.68 5.01 -3.16
C GLY A 148 13.57 5.29 -2.17
N LEU A 149 13.87 5.17 -0.87
CA LEU A 149 12.93 5.49 0.21
C LEU A 149 13.36 6.78 0.91
N SER A 150 12.38 7.61 1.29
CA SER A 150 12.61 8.83 2.03
C SER A 150 11.50 9.06 3.05
N PRO A 151 11.83 9.55 4.26
CA PRO A 151 10.85 9.82 5.31
C PRO A 151 10.03 11.09 5.06
N TYR A 152 10.42 11.91 4.08
CA TYR A 152 9.82 13.22 3.86
C TYR A 152 8.75 13.13 2.75
N ASP A 153 7.52 13.47 3.11
CA ASP A 153 6.43 13.71 2.15
C ASP A 153 6.33 15.22 1.88
N ASP A 154 6.74 15.63 0.68
CA ASP A 154 6.71 17.02 0.24
C ASP A 154 5.28 17.56 -0.01
N LYS A 155 4.27 16.69 0.02
CA LYS A 155 2.88 17.01 -0.32
C LYS A 155 1.94 17.07 0.87
N ARG A 156 2.42 16.74 2.07
CA ARG A 156 1.61 16.70 3.29
C ARG A 156 2.34 17.38 4.45
N TYR A 157 1.56 17.90 5.37
CA TYR A 157 2.05 18.42 6.64
C TYR A 157 2.16 17.27 7.64
N LEU A 158 3.36 16.93 8.08
CA LEU A 158 3.61 15.90 9.09
C LEU A 158 3.32 16.47 10.48
N LEU A 159 2.57 15.72 11.30
CA LEU A 159 2.29 16.10 12.69
C LEU A 159 3.49 15.82 13.60
N ASP A 160 3.43 16.33 14.84
CA ASP A 160 4.52 16.21 15.83
C ASP A 160 4.83 14.75 16.21
N ASP A 161 3.88 13.83 15.99
CA ASP A 161 4.08 12.39 16.20
C ASP A 161 5.02 11.75 15.15
N GLY A 162 5.32 12.46 14.06
CA GLY A 162 6.19 12.00 12.99
C GLY A 162 5.59 10.90 12.11
N ILE A 163 4.31 10.56 12.27
CA ILE A 163 3.65 9.45 11.56
C ILE A 163 2.40 9.96 10.86
N GLN A 164 1.53 10.66 11.57
CA GLN A 164 0.30 11.18 11.00
C GLN A 164 0.58 12.42 10.17
N SER A 165 -0.15 12.56 9.08
CA SER A 165 0.00 13.72 8.21
C SER A 165 -1.34 14.24 7.73
N LEU A 166 -1.42 15.55 7.55
CA LEU A 166 -2.59 16.27 7.07
C LEU A 166 -2.30 16.87 5.69
N ALA A 167 -3.33 17.05 4.87
CA ALA A 167 -3.20 17.80 3.63
C ALA A 167 -2.97 19.29 3.95
N TYR A 168 -2.13 19.96 3.16
CA TYR A 168 -1.96 21.41 3.29
C TYR A 168 -3.31 22.13 3.18
N GLY A 169 -3.55 23.11 4.06
CA GLY A 169 -4.82 23.83 4.16
C GLY A 169 -5.89 23.14 5.01
N HIS A 170 -5.57 22.02 5.66
CA HIS A 170 -6.46 21.43 6.66
C HIS A 170 -6.63 22.36 7.87
N TRP A 171 -7.85 22.51 8.38
CA TRP A 171 -8.20 23.43 9.49
C TRP A 171 -7.45 23.24 10.82
N ARG A 172 -6.70 22.13 10.96
CA ARG A 172 -5.91 21.80 12.17
C ARG A 172 -4.44 22.20 12.04
N ILE A 173 -4.04 22.70 10.87
CA ILE A 173 -2.71 23.20 10.56
C ILE A 173 -2.73 24.72 10.70
#